data_AF-A0A522CHD9-F1
#
_entry.id   AF-A0A522CHD9-F1
#
_cell.length_a   1.000
_cell.length_b   1.000
_cell.length_c   1.000
_cell.angle_alpha   90.00
_cell.angle_beta   90.00
_cell.angle_gamma   90.00
#
_symmetry.space_group_name_H-M   'P 1'
#
loop_
_entity.id
_entity.type
_entity.pdbx_description
1 polymer ?
#
loop_
_entity_poly.entity_id
_entity_poly.type
_entity_poly.pdbx_seq_one_letter_code
_entity_poly.pdbx_strand_id
1 'polypeptide(L)'
;RQIWSEPASTVQTTFGMISGCRNVHPIATRSLTIREAARIQSFPDSFIFKGTQGTMRTGIGNAVPPLLAYAIANYFSSVLERSRSYKSSPPRD
;
A
#
# COMPACT_ATOMS: atom_id res chain seq x y z
N ARG A 1 -17.16 -9.89 -2.40
CA ARG A 1 -16.74 -10.35 -1.06
C ARG A 1 -15.32 -10.91 -1.14
N GLN A 2 -14.45 -10.52 -0.21
CA GLN A 2 -13.08 -11.04 -0.09
C GLN A 2 -13.08 -12.51 0.36
N ILE A 3 -12.06 -13.26 -0.01
CA ILE A 3 -11.91 -14.68 0.33
C ILE A 3 -10.53 -14.85 0.99
N TRP A 4 -10.47 -15.54 2.14
CA TRP A 4 -9.24 -15.65 2.93
C TRP A 4 -8.08 -16.31 2.20
N SER A 5 -8.38 -17.26 1.32
CA SER A 5 -7.41 -18.02 0.54
C SER A 5 -7.05 -17.38 -0.80
N GLU A 6 -7.60 -16.20 -1.11
CA GLU A 6 -7.33 -15.47 -2.36
C GLU A 6 -6.64 -14.13 -2.04
N PRO A 7 -5.83 -13.59 -2.98
CA PRO A 7 -5.35 -12.23 -2.85
C PRO A 7 -6.54 -11.26 -2.77
N ALA A 8 -6.40 -10.24 -1.94
CA ALA A 8 -7.40 -9.20 -1.82
C ALA A 8 -7.58 -8.44 -3.15
N SER A 9 -8.82 -8.05 -3.47
CA SER A 9 -9.05 -7.13 -4.59
C SER A 9 -8.42 -5.76 -4.36
N THR A 10 -8.20 -5.01 -5.44
CA THR A 10 -7.69 -3.64 -5.39
C THR A 10 -8.55 -2.77 -4.46
N VAL A 11 -7.91 -2.17 -3.45
CA VAL A 11 -8.54 -1.23 -2.53
C VAL A 11 -8.72 0.11 -3.25
N GLN A 12 -9.92 0.38 -3.72
CA GLN A 12 -10.30 1.66 -4.36
C GLN A 12 -10.79 2.69 -3.34
N THR A 13 -10.82 3.97 -3.67
CA THR A 13 -11.35 5.05 -2.81
C THR A 13 -12.80 4.81 -2.36
N THR A 14 -13.57 4.05 -3.12
CA THR A 14 -14.96 3.67 -2.85
C THR A 14 -15.10 2.37 -2.05
N PHE A 15 -14.02 1.86 -1.41
CA PHE A 15 -14.07 0.58 -0.68
C PHE A 15 -15.12 0.52 0.44
N GLY A 16 -15.72 1.64 0.85
CA GLY A 16 -16.85 1.68 1.78
C GLY A 16 -18.21 1.28 1.18
N MET A 17 -18.36 1.23 -0.14
CA MET A 17 -19.62 0.94 -0.85
C MET A 17 -19.73 -0.55 -1.18
N ILE A 18 -20.74 -1.27 -0.66
CA ILE A 18 -20.89 -2.72 -0.87
C ILE A 18 -20.95 -3.12 -2.36
N SER A 19 -21.40 -2.23 -3.25
CA SER A 19 -21.47 -2.43 -4.69
C SER A 19 -20.12 -2.33 -5.43
N GLY A 20 -19.03 -1.96 -4.74
CA GLY A 20 -17.71 -1.80 -5.32
C GLY A 20 -16.97 -3.11 -5.64
N CYS A 21 -15.73 -3.01 -6.10
CA CYS A 21 -14.87 -4.14 -6.47
C CYS A 21 -14.52 -5.03 -5.28
N ARG A 22 -15.37 -6.03 -4.99
CA ARG A 22 -15.15 -7.14 -4.03
C ARG A 22 -14.79 -6.71 -2.60
N ASN A 23 -15.07 -5.48 -2.20
CA ASN A 23 -14.77 -4.88 -0.90
C ASN A 23 -15.66 -5.31 0.29
N VAL A 24 -16.35 -6.45 0.21
CA VAL A 24 -17.19 -6.98 1.30
C VAL A 24 -16.37 -7.92 2.18
N HIS A 25 -16.49 -7.79 3.50
CA HIS A 25 -15.76 -8.63 4.47
C HIS A 25 -16.03 -10.14 4.22
N PRO A 26 -15.05 -11.04 4.39
CA PRO A 26 -15.21 -12.46 4.07
C PRO A 26 -16.38 -13.15 4.80
N ILE A 27 -16.64 -12.75 6.05
CA ILE A 27 -17.67 -13.38 6.90
C ILE A 27 -18.85 -12.44 7.15
N ALA A 28 -18.60 -11.12 7.24
CA ALA A 28 -19.58 -10.17 7.74
C ALA A 28 -20.30 -9.47 6.59
N THR A 29 -21.59 -9.17 6.76
CA THR A 29 -22.41 -8.45 5.76
C THR A 29 -22.16 -6.95 5.81
N ARG A 30 -20.90 -6.54 5.62
CA ARG A 30 -20.47 -5.14 5.56
C ARG A 30 -19.29 -4.97 4.62
N SER A 31 -19.05 -3.73 4.18
CA SER A 31 -17.81 -3.37 3.49
C SER A 31 -16.59 -3.41 4.44
N LEU A 32 -15.40 -3.38 3.85
CA LEU A 32 -14.14 -3.30 4.58
C LEU A 32 -14.09 -2.00 5.42
N THR A 33 -13.62 -2.12 6.64
CA THR A 33 -13.30 -0.97 7.48
C THR A 33 -12.05 -0.26 6.95
N ILE A 34 -11.85 0.99 7.40
CA ILE A 34 -10.63 1.76 7.11
C ILE A 34 -9.38 0.98 7.52
N ARG A 35 -9.40 0.32 8.68
CA ARG A 35 -8.26 -0.46 9.17
C ARG A 35 -7.99 -1.72 8.35
N GLU A 36 -9.04 -2.42 7.93
CA GLU A 36 -8.88 -3.60 7.06
C GLU A 36 -8.29 -3.20 5.70
N ALA A 37 -8.82 -2.15 5.09
CA ALA A 37 -8.31 -1.60 3.83
C ALA A 37 -6.85 -1.12 3.97
N ALA A 38 -6.51 -0.45 5.08
CA ALA A 38 -5.15 -0.02 5.36
C ALA A 38 -4.17 -1.19 5.49
N ARG A 39 -4.57 -2.29 6.15
CA ARG A 39 -3.74 -3.50 6.27
C ARG A 39 -3.51 -4.17 4.93
N ILE A 40 -4.53 -4.25 4.07
CA ILE A 40 -4.39 -4.76 2.70
C ILE A 40 -3.38 -3.90 1.93
N GLN A 41 -3.43 -2.58 2.12
CA GLN A 41 -2.46 -1.64 1.58
C GLN A 41 -1.10 -1.64 2.33
N SER A 42 -0.83 -2.61 3.20
CA SER A 42 0.42 -2.76 3.96
C SER A 42 0.78 -1.60 4.91
N PHE A 43 -0.21 -0.79 5.31
CA PHE A 43 0.02 0.21 6.36
C PHE A 43 0.20 -0.45 7.72
N PRO A 44 1.14 0.02 8.55
CA PRO A 44 1.29 -0.48 9.90
C PRO A 44 0.07 -0.13 10.76
N ASP A 45 -0.17 -0.95 11.79
CA ASP A 45 -1.30 -0.75 12.69
C ASP A 45 -1.21 0.51 13.55
N SER A 46 0.01 0.99 13.78
CA SER A 46 0.30 2.25 14.45
C SER A 46 0.06 3.49 13.56
N PHE A 47 -0.16 3.34 12.25
CA PHE A 47 -0.38 4.50 11.37
C PHE A 47 -1.75 5.13 11.65
N ILE A 48 -1.76 6.43 11.99
CA ILE A 48 -2.97 7.18 12.32
C ILE A 48 -3.42 7.99 11.09
N PHE A 49 -4.56 7.61 10.52
CA PHE A 49 -5.23 8.39 9.49
C PHE A 49 -6.01 9.55 10.14
N LYS A 50 -5.84 10.77 9.63
CA LYS A 50 -6.52 11.98 10.11
C LYS A 50 -7.54 12.46 9.08
N GLY A 51 -8.63 13.08 9.54
CA GLY A 51 -9.69 13.65 8.70
C GLY A 51 -11.04 12.94 8.86
N THR A 52 -11.92 13.09 7.88
CA THR A 52 -13.22 12.41 7.87
C THR A 52 -13.08 10.99 7.31
N GLN A 53 -14.07 10.13 7.58
CA GLN A 53 -14.07 8.78 7.03
C GLN A 53 -13.97 8.78 5.49
N GLY A 54 -14.54 9.79 4.81
CA GLY A 54 -14.42 9.94 3.36
C GLY A 54 -12.99 10.25 2.91
N THR A 55 -12.33 11.23 3.53
CA THR A 55 -10.96 11.61 3.18
C THR A 55 -9.97 10.49 3.49
N MET A 56 -10.16 9.76 4.59
CA MET A 56 -9.33 8.60 4.91
C MET A 56 -9.47 7.49 3.86
N ARG A 57 -10.69 7.18 3.41
CA ARG A 57 -10.91 6.18 2.34
C ARG A 57 -10.23 6.59 1.04
N THR A 58 -10.37 7.85 0.65
CA THR A 58 -9.69 8.39 -0.55
C THR A 58 -8.18 8.31 -0.40
N GLY A 59 -7.63 8.68 0.76
CA GLY A 59 -6.20 8.60 1.04
C GLY A 59 -5.66 7.17 0.94
N ILE A 60 -6.35 6.20 1.54
CA ILE A 60 -5.95 4.78 1.48
C ILE A 60 -6.09 4.21 0.07
N GLY A 61 -7.18 4.53 -0.65
CA GLY A 61 -7.42 4.00 -1.99
C GLY A 61 -6.43 4.52 -3.04
N ASN A 62 -5.95 5.76 -2.88
CA ASN A 62 -4.97 6.36 -3.79
C ASN A 62 -3.51 6.14 -3.34
N ALA A 63 -3.28 5.60 -2.14
CA ALA A 63 -1.94 5.43 -1.61
C ALA A 63 -1.16 4.35 -2.36
N VAL A 64 0.17 4.52 -2.38
CA VAL A 64 1.11 3.44 -2.70
C VAL A 64 1.32 2.60 -1.43
N PRO A 65 1.25 1.26 -1.50
CA PRO A 65 1.50 0.41 -0.34
C PRO A 65 2.90 0.68 0.27
N PRO A 66 3.03 0.92 1.60
CA PRO A 66 4.33 1.20 2.22
C PRO A 66 5.39 0.13 2.00
N LEU A 67 5.02 -1.16 1.99
CA LEU A 67 5.99 -2.24 1.72
C LEU A 67 6.50 -2.22 0.27
N LEU A 68 5.65 -1.86 -0.69
CA LEU A 68 6.07 -1.69 -2.08
C LEU A 68 7.02 -0.50 -2.22
N ALA A 69 6.67 0.64 -1.62
CA ALA A 69 7.52 1.83 -1.61
C ALA A 69 8.89 1.54 -0.97
N TYR A 70 8.92 0.78 0.13
CA TYR A 70 10.14 0.36 0.80
C TYR A 70 11.03 -0.51 -0.09
N ALA A 71 10.45 -1.51 -0.77
CA ALA A 71 11.20 -2.38 -1.69
C ALA A 71 11.83 -1.59 -2.84
N ILE A 72 11.07 -0.65 -3.42
CA ILE A 72 11.55 0.25 -4.48
C ILE A 72 12.69 1.13 -3.96
N ALA A 73 12.54 1.74 -2.78
CA ALA A 73 13.55 2.59 -2.18
C ALA A 73 14.86 1.84 -1.92
N ASN A 74 14.79 0.61 -1.39
CA ASN A 74 15.98 -0.23 -1.18
C ASN A 74 16.71 -0.53 -2.49
N TYR A 75 15.98 -0.83 -3.56
CA TYR A 75 16.58 -1.06 -4.87
C TYR A 75 17.33 0.20 -5.36
N PHE A 76 16.67 1.36 -5.33
CA PHE A 76 17.32 2.62 -5.71
C PHE A 76 18.55 2.93 -4.84
N SER A 77 18.48 2.70 -3.53
CA SER A 77 19.63 2.92 -2.64
C SER A 77 20.83 2.08 -3.07
N SER A 78 20.62 0.79 -3.37
CA SER A 78 21.68 -0.10 -3.82
C SER A 78 22.33 0.34 -5.15
N VAL A 79 21.53 0.88 -6.07
CA VAL A 79 22.00 1.40 -7.36
C VAL A 79 22.81 2.68 -7.14
N LEU A 80 22.33 3.57 -6.26
CA LEU A 80 23.01 4.82 -5.94
C LEU A 80 24.36 4.57 -5.27
N GLU A 81 24.45 3.62 -4.33
CA GLU A 81 25.69 3.22 -3.68
C GLU A 81 26.71 2.68 -4.69
N ARG A 82 26.27 1.81 -5.61
CA ARG A 82 27.11 1.29 -6.70
C ARG A 82 27.63 2.41 -7.60
N SER A 83 26.78 3.38 -7.94
CA SER A 83 27.16 4.53 -8.76
C SER A 83 28.21 5.44 -8.09
N ARG A 84 28.15 5.58 -6.76
CA ARG A 84 29.13 6.34 -5.98
C ARG A 84 30.49 5.64 -5.97
N SER A 85 30.51 4.32 -5.77
CA SER A 85 31.74 3.51 -5.83
C SER A 85 32.43 3.64 -7.18
N TYR A 86 31.68 3.58 -8.29
CA TYR A 86 32.24 3.73 -9.64
C TYR A 86 32.93 5.09 -9.88
N LYS A 87 32.36 6.19 -9.36
CA LYS A 87 32.98 7.52 -9.49
C LYS A 87 34.24 7.70 -8.64
N SER A 88 34.42 6.87 -7.60
CA SER A 88 35.61 6.92 -6.73
C SER A 88 36.77 6.06 -7.23
N SER A 89 36.55 5.18 -8.21
CA SER A 89 37.64 4.45 -8.88
C SER A 89 38.41 5.37 -9.84
N PRO A 90 39.76 5.27 -9.90
CA PRO A 90 40.55 6.05 -10.85
C PRO A 90 40.13 5.75 -12.30
N PRO A 91 40.33 6.71 -13.23
CA PRO A 91 40.13 6.45 -14.65
C PRO A 91 40.90 5.19 -15.05
N ARG A 92 40.28 4.32 -15.84
CA ARG A 92 41.01 3.21 -16.46
C ARG A 92 41.79 3.81 -17.63
N ASP A 93 43.11 3.70 -17.56
CA ASP A 93 44.07 4.15 -18.58
C ASP A 93 43.79 3.53 -19.96
#